data_AF-A0A3M9YSY6-F1
#
_entry.id   AF-A0A3M9YSY6-F1
#
_cell.length_a   1.000
_cell.length_b   1.000
_cell.length_c   1.000
_cell.angle_alpha   90.00
_cell.angle_beta   90.00
_cell.angle_gamma   90.00
#
_symmetry.space_group_name_H-M   'P 1'
#
loop_
_entity.id
_entity.type
_entity.pdbx_description
1 polymer ?
#
loop_
_entity_poly.entity_id
_entity_poly.type
_entity_poly.pdbx_seq_one_letter_code
_entity_poly.pdbx_strand_id
1 'polypeptide(L)'
;MAMAASLGGLAAPLNAADDQHQSHGEIIAADPLYEGQREGDEPAPGPYLATGRLGTDVRPLVYVGTIGSDPIVMELFPGEYGSTGRFFYRKDRLDIGLQEMRDIDDLTSDELSLDAISRGSRMTLRRSSTGLSGWFTTEGTSPQPVSLSLLADAPLETGETEAPLASFAIYQRQQLDNLALVAGDSVQHGTRALREWREPVSGISLFRIEQGYPEPVMQKINSALGRYHWQRVSAWFDCDGEVGKSGYEVSEVSALFLSDDFVSLAWSEKVRCLQNHFGHVAHDIYTRKEGLTFSAQTGDEVHLDDVFYLGEGTAPRIGTNAWFDYRYKIFPARLPALLEKLHPQPVWQDKDCAAFNGVEGWEWGAFTWHLTSDGLYLEKQGRTLCDEPAGWRTIPWGHQSLRRPISIPVKAAAPVARALHFGQMAFTKSDIAQLSLILDRDNIAALEIALQPDAAKRLEVETTRLLNTSVNIAVGSTLLASPQLIDPVADGRLGLFGLMHLRDLQAMAGEIICAMHLSRRQFDPTNLAGSLPCEPK
;
A
#
# COMPACT_ATOMS: atom_id res chain seq x y z
N MET A 1 9.45 -63.17 42.74
CA MET A 1 8.81 -63.00 41.43
C MET A 1 9.50 -61.81 40.76
N ALA A 2 10.73 -62.00 40.26
CA ALA A 2 11.11 -62.55 38.94
C ALA A 2 10.82 -61.52 37.84
N MET A 3 11.74 -60.97 37.06
CA MET A 3 13.21 -61.02 36.84
C MET A 3 13.55 -59.62 36.24
N ALA A 4 14.58 -58.84 36.61
CA ALA A 4 16.04 -59.04 36.60
C ALA A 4 16.63 -59.35 35.21
N ALA A 5 17.35 -58.39 34.62
CA ALA A 5 18.70 -58.58 34.08
C ALA A 5 19.30 -57.26 33.54
N SER A 6 20.16 -56.68 34.36
CA SER A 6 21.29 -55.81 34.03
C SER A 6 22.47 -56.62 33.44
N LEU A 7 23.38 -55.96 32.72
CA LEU A 7 24.86 -56.12 32.66
C LEU A 7 25.36 -55.17 31.53
N GLY A 8 26.37 -54.30 31.63
CA GLY A 8 27.44 -54.08 32.61
C GLY A 8 28.83 -54.30 31.99
N GLY A 9 29.66 -53.24 31.89
CA GLY A 9 31.13 -53.30 31.75
C GLY A 9 31.70 -52.57 30.50
N LEU A 10 32.28 -51.37 30.58
CA LEU A 10 33.65 -50.96 31.04
C LEU A 10 34.80 -51.42 30.13
N ALA A 11 35.45 -50.46 29.43
CA ALA A 11 36.90 -50.16 29.45
C ALA A 11 37.31 -49.27 28.25
N ALA A 12 38.11 -48.23 28.51
CA ALA A 12 38.81 -47.36 27.55
C ALA A 12 40.28 -47.86 27.36
N PRO A 13 41.28 -47.12 26.81
CA PRO A 13 41.33 -45.98 25.86
C PRO A 13 42.50 -46.11 24.80
N LEU A 14 42.79 -45.00 24.08
CA LEU A 14 44.10 -44.55 23.51
C LEU A 14 44.64 -45.02 22.12
N ASN A 15 45.07 -44.00 21.34
CA ASN A 15 46.13 -43.87 20.29
C ASN A 15 45.57 -43.27 18.98
N ALA A 16 45.91 -42.06 18.51
CA ALA A 16 47.21 -41.39 18.25
C ALA A 16 47.93 -41.88 16.96
N ALA A 17 48.48 -40.90 16.22
CA ALA A 17 49.30 -40.94 14.97
C ALA A 17 48.48 -41.06 13.67
N ASP A 18 48.47 -40.12 12.71
CA ASP A 18 49.48 -39.18 12.16
C ASP A 18 50.48 -39.82 11.17
N ASP A 19 50.82 -39.03 10.14
CA ASP A 19 51.82 -39.22 9.06
C ASP A 19 51.48 -40.14 7.86
N GLN A 20 51.33 -39.59 6.65
CA GLN A 20 52.33 -39.07 5.69
C GLN A 20 53.00 -40.15 4.82
N HIS A 21 52.86 -40.01 3.48
CA HIS A 21 53.92 -40.11 2.46
C HIS A 21 53.26 -39.89 1.07
N GLN A 22 53.55 -38.80 0.36
CA GLN A 22 54.69 -38.57 -0.57
C GLN A 22 54.74 -39.49 -1.80
N SER A 23 54.61 -38.90 -3.00
CA SER A 23 55.67 -38.82 -4.03
C SER A 23 55.14 -38.04 -5.26
N HIS A 24 55.66 -36.85 -5.55
CA HIS A 24 56.72 -36.52 -6.55
C HIS A 24 56.33 -36.64 -8.04
N GLY A 25 56.48 -35.51 -8.76
CA GLY A 25 56.55 -35.43 -10.22
C GLY A 25 56.63 -33.97 -10.70
N GLU A 26 57.78 -33.59 -11.29
CA GLU A 26 58.27 -32.23 -11.59
C GLU A 26 57.61 -31.48 -12.76
N ILE A 27 57.50 -30.14 -12.58
CA ILE A 27 57.98 -28.99 -13.40
C ILE A 27 57.74 -29.00 -14.94
N ILE A 28 57.05 -27.94 -15.44
CA ILE A 28 57.56 -26.90 -16.38
C ILE A 28 56.56 -25.70 -16.35
N ALA A 29 57.11 -24.48 -16.35
CA ALA A 29 56.42 -23.20 -16.24
C ALA A 29 55.93 -22.62 -17.57
N ALA A 30 54.77 -21.94 -17.56
CA ALA A 30 54.48 -20.69 -18.30
C ALA A 30 53.15 -20.07 -17.84
N ASP A 31 53.16 -18.73 -17.76
CA ASP A 31 52.21 -17.72 -17.23
C ASP A 31 50.66 -17.89 -17.35
N PRO A 32 49.89 -17.11 -16.56
CA PRO A 32 48.55 -17.43 -16.12
C PRO A 32 47.47 -16.57 -16.80
N LEU A 33 46.47 -17.20 -17.40
CA LEU A 33 45.19 -16.56 -17.67
C LEU A 33 44.08 -17.61 -17.53
N TYR A 34 43.10 -17.30 -16.67
CA TYR A 34 41.78 -17.92 -16.62
C TYR A 34 41.70 -19.42 -16.23
N GLU A 35 41.32 -19.68 -14.97
CA GLU A 35 40.20 -20.58 -14.59
C GLU A 35 40.20 -20.79 -13.06
N GLY A 36 39.01 -20.81 -12.47
CA GLY A 36 38.85 -21.14 -11.05
C GLY A 36 37.53 -20.68 -10.45
N GLN A 37 36.41 -21.13 -11.01
CA GLN A 37 35.15 -21.25 -10.28
C GLN A 37 35.40 -21.88 -8.90
N ARG A 38 34.90 -21.24 -7.84
CA ARG A 38 34.49 -21.96 -6.63
C ARG A 38 32.98 -21.95 -6.60
N GLU A 39 32.42 -23.15 -6.71
CA GLU A 39 31.09 -23.46 -6.22
C GLU A 39 30.97 -23.04 -4.75
N GLY A 40 29.86 -22.40 -4.43
CA GLY A 40 29.52 -21.93 -3.09
C GLY A 40 28.71 -20.64 -3.03
N ASP A 41 28.03 -20.24 -4.11
CA ASP A 41 27.09 -19.12 -4.09
C ASP A 41 25.77 -19.55 -3.44
N GLU A 42 25.70 -19.49 -2.12
CA GLU A 42 24.45 -19.09 -1.48
C GLU A 42 24.25 -17.60 -1.80
N PRO A 43 23.15 -17.19 -2.46
CA PRO A 43 22.89 -15.79 -2.67
C PRO A 43 22.71 -15.10 -1.31
N ALA A 44 23.45 -14.01 -1.12
CA ALA A 44 23.29 -13.11 0.01
C ALA A 44 21.78 -12.79 0.19
N PRO A 45 21.27 -12.77 1.43
CA PRO A 45 19.86 -12.49 1.67
C PRO A 45 19.55 -11.07 1.20
N GLY A 46 18.76 -10.98 0.13
CA GLY A 46 18.14 -9.75 -0.32
C GLY A 46 17.26 -9.15 0.79
N PRO A 47 16.83 -7.89 0.63
CA PRO A 47 16.08 -7.18 1.66
C PRO A 47 14.87 -8.01 2.09
N TYR A 48 14.83 -8.36 3.37
CA TYR A 48 13.83 -9.21 4.00
C TYR A 48 12.40 -8.87 3.54
N LEU A 49 11.87 -9.62 2.57
CA LEU A 49 10.50 -10.09 2.69
C LEU A 49 10.58 -11.20 3.73
N ALA A 50 10.22 -10.87 4.96
CA ALA A 50 9.93 -11.86 5.97
C ALA A 50 8.83 -12.78 5.40
N THR A 51 9.24 -13.93 4.85
CA THR A 51 8.38 -15.11 4.74
C THR A 51 8.30 -15.76 6.11
N GLY A 52 7.93 -14.95 7.11
CA GLY A 52 7.40 -15.48 8.34
C GLY A 52 6.07 -16.12 7.99
N ARG A 53 5.82 -17.33 8.49
CA ARG A 53 4.46 -17.79 8.73
C ARG A 53 3.67 -16.59 9.28
N LEU A 54 2.43 -16.40 8.80
CA LEU A 54 1.46 -15.48 9.41
C LEU A 54 1.29 -15.87 10.89
N GLY A 55 2.22 -15.41 11.72
CA GLY A 55 2.14 -15.43 13.16
C GLY A 55 1.10 -14.39 13.51
N THR A 56 0.15 -14.81 14.36
CA THR A 56 -0.81 -14.01 15.12
C THR A 56 -0.76 -12.50 14.85
N ASP A 57 -1.85 -11.94 14.33
CA ASP A 57 -2.13 -10.49 14.21
C ASP A 57 -1.70 -9.73 15.49
N VAL A 58 -0.44 -9.30 15.56
CA VAL A 58 0.11 -8.56 16.70
C VAL A 58 -0.42 -7.15 16.56
N ARG A 59 -1.52 -6.88 17.24
CA ARG A 59 -2.08 -5.53 17.29
C ARG A 59 -1.24 -4.68 18.23
N PRO A 60 -0.83 -3.46 17.80
CA PRO A 60 -0.19 -2.53 18.70
C PRO A 60 -1.11 -2.17 19.86
N LEU A 61 -0.54 -2.04 21.05
CA LEU A 61 -1.23 -1.54 22.23
C LEU A 61 -0.89 -0.06 22.43
N VAL A 62 -1.92 0.79 22.46
CA VAL A 62 -1.75 2.23 22.63
C VAL A 62 -2.09 2.62 24.06
N TYR A 63 -1.19 3.38 24.69
CA TYR A 63 -1.33 3.87 26.05
C TYR A 63 -1.25 5.40 26.09
N VAL A 64 -1.95 6.00 27.05
CA VAL A 64 -1.90 7.45 27.32
C VAL A 64 -1.62 7.70 28.78
N GLY A 65 -0.86 8.74 29.10
CA GLY A 65 -0.57 9.11 30.48
C GLY A 65 0.59 10.08 30.58
N THR A 66 1.51 9.90 31.54
CA THR A 66 2.59 10.85 31.78
C THR A 66 3.94 10.21 32.05
N ILE A 67 4.99 10.99 31.78
CA ILE A 67 6.33 10.86 32.36
C ILE A 67 6.55 12.11 33.23
N GLY A 68 6.68 11.94 34.54
CA GLY A 68 6.58 13.06 35.48
C GLY A 68 5.25 13.80 35.30
N SER A 69 5.34 15.09 35.00
CA SER A 69 4.19 15.95 34.66
C SER A 69 3.90 16.04 33.17
N ASP A 70 4.78 15.52 32.31
CA ASP A 70 4.67 15.69 30.86
C ASP A 70 3.76 14.61 30.26
N PRO A 71 2.67 14.99 29.54
CA PRO A 71 1.76 14.03 28.94
C PRO A 71 2.37 13.34 27.71
N ILE A 72 2.21 12.02 27.64
CA ILE A 72 2.71 11.19 26.55
C ILE A 72 1.63 10.26 25.99
N VAL A 73 1.89 9.78 24.78
CA VAL A 73 1.20 8.65 24.15
C VAL A 73 2.26 7.64 23.75
N MET A 74 2.00 6.37 24.01
CA MET A 74 2.92 5.27 23.74
C MET A 74 2.24 4.18 22.93
N GLU A 75 2.94 3.62 21.97
CA GLU A 75 2.55 2.44 21.22
C GLU A 75 3.60 1.34 21.44
N LEU A 76 3.14 0.14 21.81
CA LEU A 76 3.98 -1.04 21.97
C LEU A 76 3.53 -2.15 21.03
N PHE A 77 4.49 -2.83 20.42
CA PHE A 77 4.33 -4.01 19.59
C PHE A 77 4.89 -5.22 20.34
N PRO A 78 4.04 -6.05 20.98
CA PRO A 78 4.49 -7.24 21.68
C PRO A 78 4.99 -8.30 20.69
N GLY A 79 6.26 -8.65 20.72
CA GLY A 79 6.84 -9.69 19.86
C GLY A 79 7.36 -10.90 20.63
N GLU A 80 7.42 -12.04 19.94
CA GLU A 80 8.05 -13.28 20.42
C GLU A 80 9.51 -13.02 20.87
N TYR A 81 10.23 -12.14 20.15
CA TYR A 81 11.65 -11.83 20.37
C TYR A 81 11.93 -10.50 21.10
N GLY A 82 10.91 -9.71 21.37
CA GLY A 82 11.08 -8.36 21.92
C GLY A 82 9.78 -7.58 21.87
N SER A 83 9.51 -6.75 22.86
CA SER A 83 8.59 -5.63 22.70
C SER A 83 9.36 -4.50 22.03
N THR A 84 8.88 -4.02 20.89
CA THR A 84 9.34 -2.74 20.34
C THR A 84 8.24 -1.72 20.51
N GLY A 85 8.55 -0.45 20.32
CA GLY A 85 7.53 0.57 20.40
C GLY A 85 8.06 1.95 20.13
N ARG A 86 7.23 2.92 20.46
CA ARG A 86 7.53 4.33 20.34
C ARG A 86 6.63 5.12 21.26
N PHE A 87 7.04 6.32 21.60
CA PHE A 87 6.20 7.26 22.32
C PHE A 87 6.50 8.69 21.86
N PHE A 88 5.53 9.59 22.03
CA PHE A 88 5.76 11.02 21.87
C PHE A 88 5.23 11.79 23.08
N TYR A 89 5.88 12.92 23.35
CA TYR A 89 5.33 13.95 24.25
C TYR A 89 4.29 14.77 23.51
N ARG A 90 3.10 15.00 24.07
CA ARG A 90 2.03 15.74 23.36
C ARG A 90 2.43 17.14 22.90
N LYS A 91 3.38 17.77 23.62
CA LYS A 91 3.89 19.11 23.26
C LYS A 91 4.71 19.11 21.96
N ASP A 92 5.51 18.07 21.74
CA ASP A 92 6.49 18.03 20.65
C ASP A 92 6.02 17.11 19.50
N ARG A 93 5.22 16.08 19.82
CA ARG A 93 4.60 15.09 18.91
C ARG A 93 5.57 14.21 18.12
N LEU A 94 6.87 14.51 18.20
CA LEU A 94 7.94 13.70 17.62
C LEU A 94 8.04 12.36 18.35
N ASP A 95 8.05 11.30 17.56
CA ASP A 95 8.25 9.95 18.04
C ASP A 95 9.67 9.75 18.58
N ILE A 96 9.75 8.99 19.67
CA ILE A 96 10.97 8.49 20.26
C ILE A 96 10.87 6.97 20.24
N GLY A 97 11.75 6.33 19.46
CA GLY A 97 11.77 4.88 19.32
C GLY A 97 12.15 4.17 20.63
N LEU A 98 11.47 3.06 20.93
CA LEU A 98 11.68 2.21 22.09
C LEU A 98 12.04 0.79 21.65
N GLN A 99 13.02 0.21 22.33
CA GLN A 99 13.39 -1.18 22.13
C GLN A 99 13.59 -1.88 23.47
N GLU A 100 12.98 -3.05 23.63
CA GLU A 100 13.22 -3.88 24.80
C GLU A 100 14.67 -4.37 24.83
N MET A 101 15.33 -4.17 25.97
CA MET A 101 16.56 -4.89 26.27
C MET A 101 16.17 -6.26 26.83
N ARG A 102 16.52 -7.33 26.11
CA ARG A 102 16.42 -8.69 26.66
C ARG A 102 17.81 -9.26 26.91
N ASP A 103 18.02 -9.78 28.11
CA ASP A 103 18.83 -11.00 28.26
C ASP A 103 17.93 -12.18 27.88
N ILE A 104 18.47 -13.15 27.14
CA ILE A 104 17.74 -14.29 26.53
C ILE A 104 16.98 -15.16 27.55
N ASP A 105 17.24 -15.01 28.86
CA ASP A 105 16.80 -15.92 29.90
C ASP A 105 15.51 -15.54 30.67
N ASP A 106 14.86 -14.39 30.40
CA ASP A 106 13.70 -13.93 31.19
C ASP A 106 12.46 -13.53 30.36
N LEU A 107 11.83 -14.52 29.71
CA LEU A 107 10.66 -14.33 28.82
C LEU A 107 9.30 -14.24 29.54
N THR A 108 9.27 -14.18 30.88
CA THR A 108 8.01 -14.29 31.66
C THR A 108 7.76 -13.15 32.65
N SER A 109 8.58 -12.10 32.64
CA SER A 109 8.47 -11.01 33.63
C SER A 109 7.31 -10.04 33.35
N ASP A 110 6.59 -9.65 34.41
CA ASP A 110 5.64 -8.52 34.42
C ASP A 110 6.36 -7.15 34.25
N GLU A 111 7.69 -7.15 34.29
CA GLU A 111 8.55 -5.99 34.10
C GLU A 111 9.02 -5.85 32.65
N LEU A 112 9.03 -4.61 32.16
CA LEU A 112 9.42 -4.19 30.82
C LEU A 112 10.58 -3.20 30.97
N SER A 113 11.72 -3.49 30.35
CA SER A 113 12.85 -2.56 30.27
C SER A 113 13.05 -2.11 28.83
N LEU A 114 12.72 -0.87 28.52
CA LEU A 114 12.75 -0.29 27.18
C LEU A 114 13.79 0.84 27.11
N ASP A 115 14.73 0.77 26.18
CA ASP A 115 15.68 1.84 25.92
C ASP A 115 15.16 2.76 24.80
N ALA A 116 15.26 4.07 25.03
CA ALA A 116 14.93 5.11 24.08
C ALA A 116 16.12 5.35 23.14
N ILE A 117 15.91 5.08 21.85
CA ILE A 117 16.99 5.02 20.84
C ILE A 117 17.75 6.36 20.74
N SER A 118 17.04 7.49 20.69
CA SER A 118 17.63 8.81 20.43
C SER A 118 18.12 9.56 21.67
N ARG A 119 17.78 9.09 22.88
CA ARG A 119 17.99 9.88 24.11
C ARG A 119 18.90 9.24 25.15
N GLY A 120 19.31 7.98 24.95
CA GLY A 120 20.07 7.25 25.98
C GLY A 120 19.31 7.13 27.30
N SER A 121 17.97 7.23 27.23
CA SER A 121 17.07 7.12 28.38
C SER A 121 16.49 5.72 28.45
N ARG A 122 16.12 5.28 29.65
CA ARG A 122 15.52 3.97 29.92
C ARG A 122 14.17 4.09 30.60
N MET A 123 13.19 3.32 30.14
CA MET A 123 11.94 3.07 30.85
C MET A 123 11.97 1.69 31.50
N THR A 124 11.72 1.64 32.80
CA THR A 124 11.47 0.40 33.52
C THR A 124 10.02 0.42 33.99
N LEU A 125 9.18 -0.40 33.38
CA LEU A 125 7.73 -0.39 33.56
C LEU A 125 7.25 -1.73 34.10
N ARG A 126 6.17 -1.71 34.88
CA ARG A 126 5.43 -2.90 35.31
C ARG A 126 4.07 -2.89 34.67
N ARG A 127 3.68 -4.04 34.14
CA ARG A 127 2.34 -4.26 33.60
C ARG A 127 1.33 -4.37 34.74
N SER A 128 0.15 -3.80 34.52
CA SER A 128 -1.03 -3.98 35.36
C SER A 128 -2.23 -4.27 34.46
N SER A 129 -3.35 -4.69 35.05
CA SER A 129 -4.58 -4.99 34.30
C SER A 129 -5.16 -3.78 33.55
N THR A 130 -4.77 -2.56 33.90
CA THR A 130 -5.33 -1.31 33.34
C THR A 130 -4.30 -0.43 32.64
N GLY A 131 -3.02 -0.80 32.64
CA GLY A 131 -1.97 0.09 32.15
C GLY A 131 -0.55 -0.30 32.54
N LEU A 132 0.37 0.65 32.42
CA LEU A 132 1.79 0.52 32.72
C LEU A 132 2.21 1.57 33.74
N SER A 133 3.08 1.21 34.69
CA SER A 133 3.63 2.16 35.66
C SER A 133 5.09 1.87 35.97
N GLY A 134 5.90 2.89 36.24
CA GLY A 134 7.31 2.69 36.55
C GLY A 134 8.13 3.97 36.52
N TRP A 135 9.32 3.90 35.94
CA TRP A 135 10.29 5.00 35.95
C TRP A 135 10.93 5.22 34.58
N PHE A 136 11.14 6.48 34.24
CA PHE A 136 11.94 6.94 33.12
C PHE A 136 13.21 7.58 33.65
N THR A 137 14.37 7.07 33.23
CA THR A 137 15.67 7.52 33.71
C THR A 137 16.51 7.99 32.53
N THR A 138 17.03 9.21 32.59
CA THR A 138 18.05 9.70 31.65
C THR A 138 19.34 9.92 32.42
N GLU A 139 20.48 9.55 31.83
CA GLU A 139 21.78 9.73 32.46
C GLU A 139 21.98 11.19 32.92
N GLY A 140 22.48 11.37 34.15
CA GLY A 140 22.69 12.70 34.73
C GLY A 140 21.43 13.43 35.21
N THR A 141 20.24 12.82 35.12
CA THR A 141 18.97 13.40 35.60
C THR A 141 18.31 12.54 36.68
N SER A 142 17.44 13.15 37.49
CA SER A 142 16.63 12.39 38.45
C SER A 142 15.56 11.56 37.73
N PRO A 143 15.35 10.28 38.12
CA PRO A 143 14.29 9.46 37.55
C PRO A 143 12.91 10.10 37.68
N GLN A 144 12.11 10.00 36.62
CA GLN A 144 10.75 10.53 36.57
C GLN A 144 9.73 9.39 36.59
N PRO A 145 8.62 9.51 37.35
CA PRO A 145 7.61 8.46 37.42
C PRO A 145 6.84 8.35 36.10
N VAL A 146 6.53 7.14 35.67
CA VAL A 146 5.71 6.85 34.49
C VAL A 146 4.38 6.25 34.94
N SER A 147 3.28 6.77 34.41
CA SER A 147 1.92 6.26 34.66
C SER A 147 1.10 6.34 33.40
N LEU A 148 0.73 5.17 32.85
CA LEU A 148 0.06 5.03 31.56
C LEU A 148 -1.17 4.15 31.71
N SER A 149 -2.26 4.52 31.04
CA SER A 149 -3.49 3.74 30.94
C SER A 149 -3.69 3.25 29.52
N LEU A 150 -4.18 2.03 29.36
CA LEU A 150 -4.49 1.49 28.04
C LEU A 150 -5.62 2.30 27.39
N LEU A 151 -5.40 2.78 26.18
CA LEU A 151 -6.40 3.49 25.40
C LEU A 151 -7.22 2.49 24.60
N ALA A 152 -8.52 2.41 24.88
CA ALA A 152 -9.44 1.59 24.11
C ALA A 152 -9.65 2.17 22.71
N ASP A 153 -9.82 1.29 21.72
CA ASP A 153 -10.20 1.70 20.37
C ASP A 153 -11.67 2.15 20.36
N ALA A 154 -11.90 3.45 20.53
CA ALA A 154 -13.22 4.05 20.43
C ALA A 154 -13.43 4.62 19.02
N PRO A 155 -14.57 4.35 18.36
CA PRO A 155 -14.92 5.00 17.10
C PRO A 155 -15.09 6.50 17.31
N LEU A 156 -14.54 7.30 16.39
CA LEU A 156 -14.64 8.76 16.43
C LEU A 156 -16.06 9.22 16.07
N GLU A 157 -16.57 10.22 16.78
CA GLU A 157 -17.68 11.06 16.32
C GLU A 157 -17.13 12.06 15.31
N THR A 158 -17.18 11.74 14.02
CA THR A 158 -16.55 12.56 12.98
C THR A 158 -17.34 13.83 12.66
N GLY A 159 -16.69 14.99 12.77
CA GLY A 159 -17.09 16.21 12.04
C GLY A 159 -16.60 16.19 10.59
N GLU A 160 -17.23 16.97 9.70
CA GLU A 160 -16.92 17.00 8.24
C GLU A 160 -15.46 17.40 7.89
N THR A 161 -14.72 17.99 8.83
CA THR A 161 -13.29 18.32 8.71
C THR A 161 -12.31 17.20 9.11
N GLU A 162 -12.81 16.05 9.62
CA GLU A 162 -11.99 14.97 10.20
C GLU A 162 -11.92 13.69 9.34
N ALA A 163 -12.60 13.65 8.19
CA ALA A 163 -12.72 12.44 7.36
C ALA A 163 -11.38 11.75 6.99
N PRO A 164 -10.25 12.46 6.74
CA PRO A 164 -8.96 11.81 6.49
C PRO A 164 -8.34 11.16 7.74
N LEU A 165 -8.66 11.62 8.95
CA LEU A 165 -8.03 11.14 10.19
C LEU A 165 -8.58 9.79 10.64
N ALA A 166 -9.81 9.45 10.22
CA ALA A 166 -10.45 8.18 10.56
C ALA A 166 -9.70 6.94 10.02
N SER A 167 -8.93 7.07 8.94
CA SER A 167 -8.12 5.98 8.38
C SER A 167 -6.78 5.75 9.08
N PHE A 168 -6.36 6.64 10.00
CA PHE A 168 -5.10 6.48 10.73
C PHE A 168 -5.25 5.57 11.95
N ALA A 169 -4.16 4.91 12.35
CA ALA A 169 -4.14 4.12 13.57
C ALA A 169 -4.35 5.00 14.82
N ILE A 170 -4.86 4.42 15.92
CA ILE A 170 -5.18 5.16 17.17
C ILE A 170 -4.01 6.05 17.61
N TYR A 171 -2.79 5.52 17.60
CA TYR A 171 -1.57 6.26 17.97
C TYR A 171 -1.38 7.52 17.12
N GLN A 172 -1.43 7.37 15.79
CA GLN A 172 -1.30 8.48 14.84
C GLN A 172 -2.44 9.48 15.00
N ARG A 173 -3.67 9.04 15.27
CA ARG A 173 -4.79 9.95 15.57
C ARG A 173 -4.50 10.81 16.79
N GLN A 174 -3.93 10.24 17.85
CA GLN A 174 -3.51 11.02 19.02
C GLN A 174 -2.37 11.99 18.71
N GLN A 175 -1.46 11.62 17.81
CA GLN A 175 -0.34 12.45 17.38
C GLN A 175 -0.80 13.64 16.52
N LEU A 176 -1.82 13.44 15.68
CA LEU A 176 -2.41 14.46 14.81
C LEU A 176 -3.53 15.28 15.48
N ASP A 177 -3.98 14.87 16.67
CA ASP A 177 -5.05 15.52 17.40
C ASP A 177 -4.81 17.02 17.61
N ASN A 178 -5.83 17.85 17.35
CA ASN A 178 -5.79 19.32 17.38
C ASN A 178 -4.80 20.00 16.41
N LEU A 179 -4.23 19.27 15.42
CA LEU A 179 -3.56 19.91 14.29
C LEU A 179 -4.58 20.37 13.25
N ALA A 180 -4.23 21.41 12.49
CA ALA A 180 -5.10 21.95 11.45
C ALA A 180 -4.29 22.36 10.22
N LEU A 181 -4.89 22.18 9.05
CA LEU A 181 -4.38 22.75 7.82
C LEU A 181 -4.85 24.20 7.72
N VAL A 182 -3.92 25.12 7.55
CA VAL A 182 -4.18 26.54 7.34
C VAL A 182 -4.06 26.85 5.86
N ALA A 183 -5.07 27.53 5.32
CA ALA A 183 -5.08 27.99 3.95
C ALA A 183 -4.12 29.18 3.75
N GLY A 184 -3.27 29.09 2.74
CA GLY A 184 -2.48 30.20 2.21
C GLY A 184 -3.20 30.94 1.08
N ASP A 185 -2.43 31.68 0.29
CA ASP A 185 -2.94 32.42 -0.85
C ASP A 185 -3.28 31.52 -2.04
N SER A 186 -4.26 31.94 -2.83
CA SER A 186 -4.59 31.32 -4.11
C SER A 186 -3.64 31.84 -5.20
N VAL A 187 -3.02 30.92 -5.93
CA VAL A 187 -2.04 31.18 -7.00
C VAL A 187 -2.56 30.62 -8.32
N GLN A 188 -2.40 31.39 -9.40
CA GLN A 188 -2.74 30.95 -10.75
C GLN A 188 -1.59 30.15 -11.36
N HIS A 189 -1.90 28.97 -11.88
CA HIS A 189 -0.99 28.10 -12.61
C HIS A 189 -1.56 27.81 -14.00
N GLY A 190 -1.31 28.73 -14.95
CA GLY A 190 -1.92 28.70 -16.28
C GLY A 190 -3.40 29.05 -16.20
N THR A 191 -4.26 28.13 -16.63
CA THR A 191 -5.74 28.27 -16.59
C THR A 191 -6.36 27.76 -15.29
N ARG A 192 -5.54 27.40 -14.30
CA ARG A 192 -5.97 26.72 -13.07
C ARG A 192 -5.62 27.54 -11.85
N ALA A 193 -6.52 27.57 -10.88
CA ALA A 193 -6.28 28.20 -9.59
C ALA A 193 -5.95 27.13 -8.55
N LEU A 194 -4.86 27.31 -7.81
CA LEU A 194 -4.42 26.43 -6.74
C LEU A 194 -4.35 27.22 -5.45
N ARG A 195 -4.67 26.61 -4.32
CA ARG A 195 -4.39 27.18 -3.00
C ARG A 195 -3.47 26.29 -2.22
N GLU A 196 -2.36 26.84 -1.73
CA GLU A 196 -1.50 26.12 -0.79
C GLU A 196 -2.20 25.96 0.55
N TRP A 197 -2.13 24.77 1.13
CA TRP A 197 -2.51 24.52 2.52
C TRP A 197 -1.28 24.05 3.28
N ARG A 198 -1.12 24.49 4.53
CA ARG A 198 0.05 24.16 5.36
C ARG A 198 -0.38 23.71 6.75
N GLU A 199 0.28 22.68 7.27
CA GLU A 199 0.22 22.36 8.69
C GLU A 199 1.34 23.13 9.43
N PRO A 200 1.02 24.04 10.38
CA PRO A 200 2.02 24.95 10.94
C PRO A 200 3.18 24.31 11.73
N VAL A 201 2.96 23.14 12.36
CA VAL A 201 3.97 22.52 13.24
C VAL A 201 5.04 21.80 12.41
N SER A 202 4.63 20.95 11.48
CA SER A 202 5.52 20.22 10.55
C SER A 202 6.00 21.10 9.39
N GLY A 203 5.29 22.19 9.07
CA GLY A 203 5.56 23.05 7.91
C GLY A 203 5.15 22.43 6.56
N ILE A 204 4.64 21.21 6.56
CA ILE A 204 4.29 20.46 5.35
C ILE A 204 3.15 21.16 4.63
N SER A 205 3.40 21.43 3.35
CA SER A 205 2.49 22.19 2.49
C SER A 205 2.09 21.38 1.27
N LEU A 206 0.81 21.42 0.91
CA LEU A 206 0.29 20.81 -0.31
C LEU A 206 -0.89 21.62 -0.83
N PHE A 207 -0.96 21.77 -2.15
CA PHE A 207 -2.02 22.54 -2.79
C PHE A 207 -3.37 21.81 -2.81
N ARG A 208 -4.44 22.58 -3.00
CA ARG A 208 -5.76 22.13 -3.46
C ARG A 208 -6.10 22.88 -4.73
N ILE A 209 -6.82 22.21 -5.64
CA ILE A 209 -7.28 22.80 -6.89
C ILE A 209 -8.60 23.52 -6.63
N GLU A 210 -8.65 24.82 -6.87
CA GLU A 210 -9.86 25.63 -6.68
C GLU A 210 -10.63 25.84 -7.98
N GLN A 211 -9.92 25.88 -9.12
CA GLN A 211 -10.51 26.11 -10.44
C GLN A 211 -9.71 25.43 -11.54
N GLY A 212 -10.39 25.12 -12.65
CA GLY A 212 -9.77 24.63 -13.89
C GLY A 212 -10.08 23.18 -14.25
N TYR A 213 -10.86 22.46 -13.42
CA TYR A 213 -11.41 21.14 -13.71
C TYR A 213 -12.90 21.06 -13.32
N PRO A 214 -13.66 20.06 -13.79
CA PRO A 214 -15.04 19.85 -13.34
C PRO A 214 -15.12 19.65 -11.81
N GLU A 215 -16.12 20.24 -11.17
CA GLU A 215 -16.27 20.22 -9.71
C GLU A 215 -16.18 18.80 -9.07
N PRO A 216 -16.88 17.76 -9.60
CA PRO A 216 -16.77 16.42 -9.02
C PRO A 216 -15.36 15.82 -9.12
N VAL A 217 -14.63 16.17 -10.19
CA VAL A 217 -13.24 15.73 -10.38
C VAL A 217 -12.33 16.44 -9.38
N MET A 218 -12.46 17.77 -9.23
CA MET A 218 -11.69 18.55 -8.26
C MET A 218 -11.90 18.04 -6.85
N GLN A 219 -13.15 17.77 -6.44
CA GLN A 219 -13.46 17.26 -5.11
C GLN A 219 -12.77 15.91 -4.83
N LYS A 220 -12.78 15.00 -5.81
CA LYS A 220 -12.14 13.69 -5.68
C LYS A 220 -10.62 13.79 -5.59
N ILE A 221 -9.99 14.59 -6.45
CA ILE A 221 -8.55 14.86 -6.42
C ILE A 221 -8.16 15.53 -5.11
N ASN A 222 -8.87 16.60 -4.71
CA ASN A 222 -8.58 17.33 -3.46
C ASN A 222 -8.77 16.46 -2.21
N SER A 223 -9.71 15.51 -2.24
CA SER A 223 -9.88 14.54 -1.16
C SER A 223 -8.69 13.59 -1.07
N ALA A 224 -8.18 13.11 -2.21
CA ALA A 224 -6.98 12.27 -2.26
C ALA A 224 -5.73 13.04 -1.82
N LEU A 225 -5.53 14.28 -2.32
CA LEU A 225 -4.47 15.18 -1.87
C LEU A 225 -4.60 15.47 -0.37
N GLY A 226 -5.81 15.64 0.15
CA GLY A 226 -6.05 15.82 1.58
C GLY A 226 -5.57 14.66 2.44
N ARG A 227 -5.87 13.42 2.03
CA ARG A 227 -5.35 12.22 2.71
C ARG A 227 -3.83 12.15 2.62
N TYR A 228 -3.28 12.35 1.43
CA TYR A 228 -1.83 12.33 1.21
C TYR A 228 -1.11 13.40 2.06
N HIS A 229 -1.68 14.59 2.18
CA HIS A 229 -1.14 15.67 3.00
C HIS A 229 -1.01 15.24 4.47
N TRP A 230 -2.08 14.70 5.05
CA TRP A 230 -2.04 14.21 6.43
C TRP A 230 -1.09 13.01 6.62
N GLN A 231 -0.94 12.16 5.61
CA GLN A 231 0.06 11.08 5.65
C GLN A 231 1.48 11.64 5.74
N ARG A 232 1.78 12.73 5.00
CA ARG A 232 3.09 13.39 5.07
C ARG A 232 3.30 14.09 6.41
N VAL A 233 2.28 14.76 6.94
CA VAL A 233 2.32 15.36 8.29
C VAL A 233 2.60 14.29 9.34
N SER A 234 1.89 13.16 9.32
CA SER A 234 2.15 12.05 10.25
C SER A 234 3.55 11.49 10.09
N ALA A 235 4.01 11.25 8.85
CA ALA A 235 5.34 10.73 8.60
C ALA A 235 6.45 11.64 9.15
N TRP A 236 6.26 12.96 9.08
CA TRP A 236 7.19 13.92 9.67
C TRP A 236 7.37 13.74 11.18
N PHE A 237 6.29 13.48 11.91
CA PHE A 237 6.34 13.23 13.35
C PHE A 237 6.89 11.85 13.70
N ASP A 238 6.67 10.86 12.84
CA ASP A 238 7.07 9.46 13.05
C ASP A 238 8.58 9.21 12.91
N CYS A 239 9.32 10.14 12.30
CA CYS A 239 10.75 10.00 12.04
C CYS A 239 11.58 10.73 13.10
N ASP A 240 12.07 9.98 14.10
CA ASP A 240 12.98 10.48 15.12
C ASP A 240 14.33 10.86 14.48
N GLY A 241 14.63 12.16 14.44
CA GLY A 241 15.88 12.69 13.90
C GLY A 241 16.92 12.92 15.00
N GLU A 242 17.72 13.98 14.87
CA GLU A 242 18.54 14.43 16.00
C GLU A 242 17.63 14.92 17.14
N VAL A 243 18.08 14.73 18.40
CA VAL A 243 17.33 15.02 19.64
C VAL A 243 16.36 16.21 19.51
N GLY A 244 15.06 15.90 19.52
CA GLY A 244 13.99 16.91 19.51
C GLY A 244 13.69 17.52 18.14
N LYS A 245 14.13 16.90 17.04
CA LYS A 245 13.82 17.29 15.67
C LYS A 245 13.32 16.09 14.86
N SER A 246 12.49 16.37 13.86
CA SER A 246 12.17 15.37 12.84
C SER A 246 13.42 15.01 12.03
N GLY A 247 13.52 13.75 11.61
CA GLY A 247 14.53 13.31 10.67
C GLY A 247 14.27 13.75 9.23
N TYR A 248 13.15 14.41 8.92
CA TYR A 248 12.90 14.99 7.60
C TYR A 248 13.68 16.29 7.40
N GLU A 249 14.64 16.28 6.47
CA GLU A 249 15.38 17.48 6.02
C GLU A 249 14.64 18.20 4.89
N VAL A 250 13.98 17.45 4.00
CA VAL A 250 13.14 17.95 2.89
C VAL A 250 11.87 17.11 2.84
N SER A 251 10.71 17.75 2.64
CA SER A 251 9.41 17.10 2.43
C SER A 251 8.46 18.07 1.73
N GLU A 252 8.47 18.07 0.40
CA GLU A 252 7.75 19.07 -0.40
C GLU A 252 7.37 18.59 -1.82
N VAL A 253 6.48 19.33 -2.48
CA VAL A 253 6.21 19.14 -3.91
C VAL A 253 7.38 19.69 -4.72
N SER A 254 8.11 18.82 -5.42
CA SER A 254 9.25 19.21 -6.26
C SER A 254 8.91 19.38 -7.74
N ALA A 255 7.81 18.80 -8.20
CA ALA A 255 7.31 18.98 -9.56
C ALA A 255 5.80 18.97 -9.59
N LEU A 256 5.21 19.78 -10.47
CA LEU A 256 3.78 19.85 -10.69
C LEU A 256 3.50 19.97 -12.19
N PHE A 257 2.71 19.04 -12.70
CA PHE A 257 2.20 19.03 -14.05
C PHE A 257 0.68 19.00 -14.03
N LEU A 258 0.10 20.04 -14.60
CA LEU A 258 -1.33 20.15 -14.76
C LEU A 258 -1.62 20.21 -16.27
N SER A 259 -2.46 19.32 -16.76
CA SER A 259 -2.99 19.32 -18.13
C SER A 259 -4.50 19.09 -18.11
N ASP A 260 -5.16 19.17 -19.27
CA ASP A 260 -6.58 18.86 -19.38
C ASP A 260 -6.87 17.36 -19.21
N ASP A 261 -5.81 16.55 -19.24
CA ASP A 261 -5.86 15.11 -19.08
C ASP A 261 -5.40 14.62 -17.70
N PHE A 262 -4.51 15.36 -17.04
CA PHE A 262 -3.89 14.91 -15.81
C PHE A 262 -3.63 16.01 -14.80
N VAL A 263 -3.63 15.60 -13.52
CA VAL A 263 -2.99 16.30 -12.41
C VAL A 263 -1.88 15.38 -11.91
N SER A 264 -0.62 15.74 -12.10
CA SER A 264 0.52 14.94 -11.67
C SER A 264 1.46 15.79 -10.82
N LEU A 265 1.95 15.25 -9.72
CA LEU A 265 2.96 15.88 -8.89
C LEU A 265 4.06 14.89 -8.54
N ALA A 266 5.25 15.41 -8.24
CA ALA A 266 6.31 14.69 -7.59
C ALA A 266 6.54 15.29 -6.20
N TRP A 267 6.61 14.44 -5.20
CA TRP A 267 6.93 14.75 -3.82
C TRP A 267 8.37 14.35 -3.54
N SER A 268 9.24 15.29 -3.21
CA SER A 268 10.63 15.02 -2.83
C SER A 268 10.77 14.96 -1.32
N GLU A 269 11.51 13.95 -0.86
CA GLU A 269 11.87 13.79 0.54
C GLU A 269 13.36 13.51 0.68
N LYS A 270 13.97 14.16 1.66
CA LYS A 270 15.31 13.86 2.14
C LYS A 270 15.17 13.56 3.62
N VAL A 271 15.47 12.34 4.00
CA VAL A 271 15.15 11.81 5.32
C VAL A 271 16.40 11.20 5.95
N ARG A 272 16.57 11.44 7.24
CA ARG A 272 17.58 10.88 8.12
C ARG A 272 16.90 10.52 9.46
N CYS A 273 16.19 9.40 9.48
CA CYS A 273 15.66 8.86 10.73
C CYS A 273 16.76 8.09 11.45
N LEU A 274 16.76 8.17 12.78
CA LEU A 274 17.53 7.26 13.62
C LEU A 274 16.85 5.89 13.59
N GLN A 275 17.57 4.88 13.10
CA GLN A 275 17.18 3.49 13.28
C GLN A 275 18.26 2.77 14.05
N ASN A 276 17.85 1.93 15.01
CA ASN A 276 18.74 0.98 15.64
C ASN A 276 18.74 -0.31 14.82
N HIS A 277 19.83 -0.57 14.11
CA HIS A 277 20.09 -1.87 13.49
C HIS A 277 21.11 -2.61 14.35
N PHE A 278 20.65 -3.67 15.02
CA PHE A 278 21.49 -4.60 15.78
C PHE A 278 22.40 -3.94 16.82
N GLY A 279 21.92 -2.91 17.53
CA GLY A 279 22.70 -2.23 18.58
C GLY A 279 23.58 -1.09 18.05
N HIS A 280 23.49 -0.74 16.77
CA HIS A 280 24.10 0.44 16.19
C HIS A 280 23.03 1.42 15.71
N VAL A 281 23.16 2.68 16.14
CA VAL A 281 22.42 3.79 15.55
C VAL A 281 22.97 4.02 14.15
N ALA A 282 22.22 3.61 13.13
CA ALA A 282 22.54 3.86 11.74
C ALA A 282 21.82 5.14 11.28
N HIS A 283 22.55 6.01 10.59
CA HIS A 283 21.97 7.13 9.84
C HIS A 283 21.81 6.70 8.40
N ASP A 284 20.67 6.12 8.06
CA ASP A 284 20.36 5.98 6.66
C ASP A 284 19.80 7.30 6.13
N ILE A 285 20.60 7.95 5.29
CA ILE A 285 20.14 9.09 4.51
C ILE A 285 19.48 8.54 3.26
N TYR A 286 18.19 8.80 3.11
CA TYR A 286 17.46 8.49 1.89
C TYR A 286 16.97 9.77 1.25
N THR A 287 17.28 9.91 -0.04
CA THR A 287 16.55 10.82 -0.92
C THR A 287 15.57 9.98 -1.70
N ARG A 288 14.29 10.34 -1.66
CA ARG A 288 13.25 9.69 -2.46
C ARG A 288 12.37 10.73 -3.10
N LYS A 289 11.88 10.40 -4.28
CA LYS A 289 10.77 11.12 -4.89
C LYS A 289 9.65 10.15 -5.11
N GLU A 290 8.43 10.57 -4.86
CA GLU A 290 7.22 9.80 -5.09
C GLU A 290 6.31 10.60 -6.00
N GLY A 291 5.74 9.97 -7.02
CA GLY A 291 4.80 10.66 -7.88
C GLY A 291 3.36 10.24 -7.61
N LEU A 292 2.48 11.22 -7.71
CA LEU A 292 1.05 11.05 -7.53
C LEU A 292 0.35 11.66 -8.74
N THR A 293 -0.42 10.85 -9.46
CA THR A 293 -1.05 11.25 -10.72
C THR A 293 -2.53 10.92 -10.70
N PHE A 294 -3.36 11.84 -11.19
CA PHE A 294 -4.80 11.69 -11.30
C PHE A 294 -5.26 11.99 -12.72
N SER A 295 -6.34 11.34 -13.15
CA SER A 295 -7.07 11.71 -14.37
C SER A 295 -7.85 13.00 -14.12
N ALA A 296 -7.70 13.98 -15.00
CA ALA A 296 -8.49 15.20 -15.00
C ALA A 296 -9.93 14.99 -15.52
N GLN A 297 -10.25 13.81 -16.04
CA GLN A 297 -11.60 13.45 -16.48
C GLN A 297 -12.43 12.79 -15.39
N THR A 298 -11.82 11.93 -14.56
CA THR A 298 -12.53 11.12 -13.56
C THR A 298 -12.17 11.44 -12.12
N GLY A 299 -11.02 12.10 -11.91
CA GLY A 299 -10.43 12.32 -10.59
C GLY A 299 -9.86 11.06 -9.94
N ASP A 300 -9.80 9.93 -10.66
CA ASP A 300 -9.16 8.71 -10.17
C ASP A 300 -7.64 8.84 -10.20
N GLU A 301 -6.99 8.20 -9.24
CA GLU A 301 -5.54 7.98 -9.28
C GLU A 301 -5.20 7.10 -10.49
N VAL A 302 -4.15 7.47 -11.19
CA VAL A 302 -3.64 6.78 -12.38
C VAL A 302 -2.34 6.11 -11.98
N HIS A 303 -2.20 4.82 -12.28
CA HIS A 303 -0.98 4.10 -12.01
C HIS A 303 -0.05 4.08 -13.23
N LEU A 304 1.23 3.75 -13.01
CA LEU A 304 2.24 3.74 -14.08
C LEU A 304 1.79 2.88 -15.27
N ASP A 305 1.30 1.68 -14.98
CA ASP A 305 0.99 0.68 -16.00
C ASP A 305 -0.27 1.03 -16.82
N ASP A 306 -1.08 2.00 -16.36
CA ASP A 306 -2.20 2.55 -17.11
C ASP A 306 -1.74 3.48 -18.24
N VAL A 307 -0.61 4.19 -18.03
CA VAL A 307 -0.02 5.16 -18.97
C VAL A 307 1.19 4.61 -19.71
N PHE A 308 1.84 3.59 -19.16
CA PHE A 308 3.07 3.04 -19.69
C PHE A 308 3.20 1.56 -19.38
N TYR A 309 2.96 0.74 -20.40
CA TYR A 309 3.06 -0.71 -20.30
C TYR A 309 3.87 -1.25 -21.47
N LEU A 310 4.90 -2.02 -21.13
CA LEU A 310 5.89 -2.58 -22.05
C LEU A 310 5.60 -4.04 -22.43
N GLY A 311 4.57 -4.65 -21.85
CA GLY A 311 4.16 -6.01 -22.20
C GLY A 311 3.24 -6.06 -23.43
N GLU A 312 2.75 -7.25 -23.72
CA GLU A 312 1.75 -7.47 -24.77
C GLU A 312 0.34 -7.46 -24.16
N GLY A 313 -0.65 -7.01 -24.94
CA GLY A 313 -2.05 -6.97 -24.51
C GLY A 313 -2.35 -5.93 -23.43
N THR A 314 -3.34 -6.22 -22.59
CA THR A 314 -3.77 -5.36 -21.48
C THR A 314 -2.77 -5.42 -20.34
N ALA A 315 -2.54 -4.29 -19.66
CA ALA A 315 -1.67 -4.28 -18.48
C ALA A 315 -2.28 -5.17 -17.38
N PRO A 316 -1.50 -6.04 -16.72
CA PRO A 316 -1.99 -6.84 -15.61
C PRO A 316 -2.29 -5.94 -14.41
N ARG A 317 -3.32 -6.28 -13.63
CA ARG A 317 -3.73 -5.51 -12.44
C ARG A 317 -2.63 -5.53 -11.38
N ILE A 318 -2.33 -4.36 -10.82
CA ILE A 318 -1.37 -4.18 -9.71
C ILE A 318 -1.66 -5.15 -8.55
N GLY A 319 -0.61 -5.74 -8.01
CA GLY A 319 -0.69 -6.70 -6.89
C GLY A 319 -1.08 -8.13 -7.29
N THR A 320 -1.33 -8.42 -8.57
CA THR A 320 -1.50 -9.81 -9.04
C THR A 320 -0.15 -10.47 -9.33
N ASN A 321 -0.10 -11.81 -9.30
CA ASN A 321 1.10 -12.55 -9.70
C ASN A 321 1.55 -12.20 -11.13
N ALA A 322 0.61 -12.01 -12.06
CA ALA A 322 0.91 -11.60 -13.43
C ALA A 322 1.54 -10.19 -13.48
N TRP A 323 1.09 -9.28 -12.62
CA TRP A 323 1.70 -7.96 -12.49
C TRP A 323 3.08 -8.04 -11.86
N PHE A 324 3.27 -8.84 -10.80
CA PHE A 324 4.60 -9.09 -10.25
C PHE A 324 5.53 -9.71 -11.28
N ASP A 325 5.09 -10.74 -12.02
CA ASP A 325 5.85 -11.34 -13.12
C ASP A 325 6.23 -10.29 -14.18
N TYR A 326 5.29 -9.42 -14.56
CA TYR A 326 5.57 -8.30 -15.45
C TYR A 326 6.62 -7.34 -14.86
N ARG A 327 6.43 -6.89 -13.62
CA ARG A 327 7.31 -5.93 -12.93
C ARG A 327 8.70 -6.48 -12.61
N TYR A 328 8.85 -7.80 -12.46
CA TYR A 328 10.14 -8.42 -12.13
C TYR A 328 10.86 -9.02 -13.34
N LYS A 329 10.13 -9.45 -14.39
CA LYS A 329 10.74 -10.16 -15.53
C LYS A 329 10.70 -9.36 -16.82
N ILE A 330 9.60 -8.68 -17.10
CA ILE A 330 9.39 -8.00 -18.40
C ILE A 330 9.85 -6.55 -18.34
N PHE A 331 9.39 -5.81 -17.33
CA PHE A 331 9.65 -4.38 -17.21
C PHE A 331 11.16 -4.06 -17.06
N PRO A 332 11.89 -4.70 -16.12
CA PRO A 332 13.34 -4.58 -16.02
C PRO A 332 14.14 -4.93 -17.26
N ALA A 333 13.67 -5.90 -18.06
CA ALA A 333 14.37 -6.32 -19.26
C ALA A 333 14.14 -5.36 -20.43
N ARG A 334 12.96 -4.74 -20.52
CA ARG A 334 12.56 -3.91 -21.67
C ARG A 334 12.80 -2.41 -21.46
N LEU A 335 12.72 -1.92 -20.22
CA LEU A 335 12.89 -0.50 -19.93
C LEU A 335 14.30 0.03 -20.26
N PRO A 336 15.41 -0.64 -19.90
CA PRO A 336 16.76 -0.16 -20.21
C PRO A 336 16.97 0.00 -21.72
N ALA A 337 16.57 -1.00 -22.51
CA ALA A 337 16.68 -0.97 -23.96
C ALA A 337 15.85 0.17 -24.59
N LEU A 338 14.69 0.51 -23.99
CA LEU A 338 13.93 1.67 -24.42
C LEU A 338 14.66 2.98 -24.11
N LEU A 339 15.18 3.14 -22.89
CA LEU A 339 15.88 4.35 -22.48
C LEU A 339 17.17 4.56 -23.29
N GLU A 340 17.95 3.51 -23.55
CA GLU A 340 19.14 3.57 -24.41
C GLU A 340 18.81 4.02 -25.85
N LYS A 341 17.65 3.59 -26.37
CA LYS A 341 17.20 4.00 -27.69
C LYS A 341 16.74 5.46 -27.72
N LEU A 342 16.03 5.90 -26.68
CA LEU A 342 15.53 7.28 -26.57
C LEU A 342 16.67 8.26 -26.30
N HIS A 343 17.67 7.81 -25.54
CA HIS A 343 18.79 8.60 -25.07
C HIS A 343 20.07 7.80 -25.37
N PRO A 344 20.65 7.90 -26.58
CA PRO A 344 21.84 7.11 -26.94
C PRO A 344 23.15 7.65 -26.36
N GLN A 345 23.13 8.80 -25.68
CA GLN A 345 24.30 9.38 -24.99
C GLN A 345 23.95 9.78 -23.56
N PRO A 346 24.18 8.90 -22.57
CA PRO A 346 24.09 9.31 -21.18
C PRO A 346 25.31 10.15 -20.88
N VAL A 347 25.16 11.48 -20.85
CA VAL A 347 26.28 12.38 -20.53
C VAL A 347 26.49 12.38 -19.01
N TRP A 348 26.93 11.25 -18.46
CA TRP A 348 27.50 11.22 -17.11
C TRP A 348 28.82 11.97 -17.17
N GLN A 349 28.89 13.13 -16.52
CA GLN A 349 30.11 13.94 -16.51
C GLN A 349 31.22 13.31 -15.63
N ASP A 350 30.84 12.36 -14.77
CA ASP A 350 31.72 11.71 -13.80
C ASP A 350 31.94 10.22 -14.14
N LYS A 351 33.21 9.80 -14.14
CA LYS A 351 33.65 8.43 -14.43
C LYS A 351 33.30 7.45 -13.31
N ASP A 352 33.22 7.92 -12.06
CA ASP A 352 32.81 7.08 -10.93
C ASP A 352 31.31 6.78 -10.98
N CYS A 353 30.53 7.65 -11.64
CA CYS A 353 29.11 7.46 -11.90
C CYS A 353 28.82 6.50 -13.07
N ALA A 354 29.79 6.27 -13.96
CA ALA A 354 29.63 5.31 -15.06
C ALA A 354 29.52 3.85 -14.58
N ALA A 355 30.00 3.55 -13.36
CA ALA A 355 29.84 2.23 -12.73
C ALA A 355 28.39 1.95 -12.27
N PHE A 356 27.57 2.99 -12.08
CA PHE A 356 26.14 2.87 -11.75
C PHE A 356 25.25 2.51 -12.95
N ASN A 357 25.83 2.34 -14.15
CA ASN A 357 25.13 1.76 -15.30
C ASN A 357 24.77 0.27 -15.10
N GLY A 358 25.43 -0.41 -14.15
CA GLY A 358 25.10 -1.77 -13.74
C GLY A 358 23.95 -1.82 -12.75
N VAL A 359 22.76 -1.37 -13.17
CA VAL A 359 21.55 -1.51 -12.36
C VAL A 359 21.10 -2.97 -12.44
N GLU A 360 21.18 -3.71 -11.33
CA GLU A 360 20.72 -5.10 -11.29
C GLU A 360 19.22 -5.16 -11.64
N GLY A 361 18.79 -6.24 -12.31
CA GLY A 361 17.42 -6.34 -12.86
C GLY A 361 16.30 -6.06 -11.84
N TRP A 362 16.50 -6.37 -10.56
CA TRP A 362 15.49 -6.12 -9.52
C TRP A 362 15.34 -4.64 -9.15
N GLU A 363 16.40 -3.83 -9.29
CA GLU A 363 16.37 -2.40 -9.01
C GLU A 363 15.50 -1.64 -10.03
N TRP A 364 15.30 -2.21 -11.23
CA TRP A 364 14.36 -1.67 -12.22
C TRP A 364 12.89 -1.91 -11.86
N GLY A 365 12.60 -2.71 -10.82
CA GLY A 365 11.25 -2.95 -10.33
C GLY A 365 10.70 -1.80 -9.47
N ALA A 366 11.56 -0.93 -8.94
CA ALA A 366 11.22 0.12 -7.98
C ALA A 366 11.49 1.53 -8.54
N PHE A 367 10.72 1.93 -9.55
CA PHE A 367 10.73 3.31 -10.06
C PHE A 367 9.64 4.14 -9.41
N THR A 368 9.96 5.40 -9.19
CA THR A 368 8.95 6.43 -9.05
C THR A 368 8.79 7.16 -10.37
N TRP A 369 7.63 7.77 -10.55
CA TRP A 369 7.27 8.30 -11.84
C TRP A 369 6.30 9.44 -11.68
N HIS A 370 6.35 10.41 -12.57
CA HIS A 370 5.36 11.47 -12.67
C HIS A 370 5.30 11.96 -14.10
N LEU A 371 4.23 12.69 -14.43
CA LEU A 371 4.06 13.28 -15.75
C LEU A 371 4.61 14.69 -15.76
N THR A 372 5.14 15.11 -16.91
CA THR A 372 5.66 16.46 -17.17
C THR A 372 5.12 16.98 -18.51
N SER A 373 5.43 18.23 -18.84
CA SER A 373 5.14 18.77 -20.18
C SER A 373 5.80 17.99 -21.30
N ASP A 374 6.93 17.34 -21.00
CA ASP A 374 7.77 16.69 -22.01
C ASP A 374 7.42 15.21 -22.16
N GLY A 375 6.85 14.59 -21.11
CA GLY A 375 6.42 13.20 -21.15
C GLY A 375 6.30 12.55 -19.77
N LEU A 376 6.47 11.22 -19.76
CA LEU A 376 6.56 10.44 -18.53
C LEU A 376 8.00 10.48 -18.02
N TYR A 377 8.21 10.96 -16.80
CA TYR A 377 9.51 10.93 -16.13
C TYR A 377 9.59 9.71 -15.20
N LEU A 378 10.69 8.95 -15.27
CA LEU A 378 10.94 7.73 -14.49
C LEU A 378 12.22 7.87 -13.66
N GLU A 379 12.13 7.77 -12.34
CA GLU A 379 13.28 7.90 -11.43
C GLU A 379 13.49 6.62 -10.62
N LYS A 380 14.73 6.12 -10.60
CA LYS A 380 15.10 4.94 -9.82
C LYS A 380 14.98 5.28 -8.33
N GLN A 381 14.34 4.43 -7.53
CA GLN A 381 14.46 4.51 -6.08
C GLN A 381 15.85 4.02 -5.65
N GLY A 382 16.62 4.85 -4.93
CA GLY A 382 17.91 4.43 -4.39
C GLY A 382 18.87 5.58 -4.06
N ARG A 383 20.01 5.25 -3.45
CA ARG A 383 21.09 6.19 -3.15
C ARG A 383 21.74 6.64 -4.46
N THR A 384 21.33 7.78 -5.00
CA THR A 384 22.06 8.41 -6.11
C THR A 384 23.23 9.19 -5.51
N LEU A 385 24.43 8.60 -5.54
CA LEU A 385 25.68 9.31 -5.22
C LEU A 385 26.04 10.38 -6.27
N CYS A 386 25.30 10.40 -7.39
CA CYS A 386 25.62 11.17 -8.58
C CYS A 386 24.42 12.02 -9.04
N ASP A 387 24.70 13.25 -9.45
CA ASP A 387 23.77 14.06 -10.21
C ASP A 387 23.64 13.50 -11.63
N GLU A 388 22.41 13.26 -12.06
CA GLU A 388 22.12 12.56 -13.31
C GLU A 388 21.85 13.53 -14.47
N PRO A 389 22.06 13.12 -15.73
CA PRO A 389 21.83 13.99 -16.88
C PRO A 389 20.35 14.35 -17.01
N ALA A 390 20.05 15.63 -17.20
CA ALA A 390 18.69 16.12 -17.43
C ALA A 390 18.05 15.42 -18.64
N GLY A 391 16.82 14.94 -18.47
CA GLY A 391 16.00 14.39 -19.57
C GLY A 391 16.24 12.92 -19.92
N TRP A 392 17.33 12.28 -19.44
CA TRP A 392 17.64 10.85 -19.68
C TRP A 392 16.49 9.89 -19.29
N ARG A 393 15.66 10.35 -18.35
CA ARG A 393 14.59 9.59 -17.71
C ARG A 393 13.20 9.89 -18.25
N THR A 394 13.12 10.72 -19.29
CA THR A 394 11.85 11.12 -19.88
C THR A 394 11.53 10.24 -21.09
N ILE A 395 10.35 9.65 -21.09
CA ILE A 395 9.72 9.04 -22.26
C ILE A 395 8.82 10.09 -22.89
N PRO A 396 9.11 10.62 -24.10
CA PRO A 396 8.35 11.72 -24.67
C PRO A 396 6.91 11.33 -25.01
N TRP A 397 5.97 12.27 -24.89
CA TRP A 397 4.53 12.06 -25.20
C TRP A 397 4.25 11.42 -26.57
N GLY A 398 5.11 11.66 -27.57
CA GLY A 398 4.99 11.09 -28.91
C GLY A 398 5.45 9.64 -29.04
N HIS A 399 5.99 9.02 -27.98
CA HIS A 399 6.51 7.67 -28.04
C HIS A 399 5.40 6.61 -27.94
N GLN A 400 5.44 5.60 -28.80
CA GLN A 400 4.40 4.57 -28.95
C GLN A 400 4.16 3.69 -27.71
N SER A 401 5.10 3.65 -26.76
CA SER A 401 4.94 2.91 -25.51
C SER A 401 4.06 3.65 -24.50
N LEU A 402 3.88 4.96 -24.67
CA LEU A 402 2.95 5.71 -23.86
C LEU A 402 1.54 5.45 -24.36
N ARG A 403 0.72 4.94 -23.47
CA ARG A 403 -0.70 4.82 -23.67
C ARG A 403 -1.29 6.17 -23.32
N ARG A 404 -2.13 6.71 -24.20
CA ARG A 404 -3.18 7.60 -23.70
C ARG A 404 -4.02 6.75 -22.76
N PRO A 405 -4.37 7.21 -21.55
CA PRO A 405 -5.17 6.42 -20.63
C PRO A 405 -6.39 5.90 -21.36
N ILE A 406 -6.50 4.58 -21.46
CA ILE A 406 -7.74 3.94 -21.94
C ILE A 406 -8.77 3.88 -20.80
N SER A 407 -8.43 4.36 -19.59
CA SER A 407 -9.31 4.51 -18.44
C SER A 407 -10.08 5.84 -18.45
N ILE A 408 -10.74 6.13 -19.57
CA ILE A 408 -12.00 6.86 -19.55
C ILE A 408 -13.06 5.78 -19.31
N PRO A 409 -13.94 5.87 -18.30
CA PRO A 409 -15.24 5.24 -18.38
C PRO A 409 -15.89 5.82 -19.63
N VAL A 410 -15.77 5.13 -20.76
CA VAL A 410 -16.47 5.49 -21.99
C VAL A 410 -17.91 5.69 -21.57
N LYS A 411 -18.38 6.93 -21.70
CA LYS A 411 -19.75 7.36 -21.45
C LYS A 411 -20.67 6.18 -21.76
N ALA A 412 -21.27 5.60 -20.73
CA ALA A 412 -22.18 4.49 -20.89
C ALA A 412 -23.15 4.86 -22.01
N ALA A 413 -23.29 3.97 -23.01
CA ALA A 413 -24.26 4.16 -24.07
C ALA A 413 -25.61 4.51 -23.41
N ALA A 414 -26.33 5.49 -23.97
CA ALA A 414 -27.58 5.97 -23.38
C ALA A 414 -28.45 4.76 -22.97
N PRO A 415 -28.96 4.72 -21.72
CA PRO A 415 -29.57 3.52 -21.18
C PRO A 415 -30.73 3.09 -22.06
N VAL A 416 -30.61 1.90 -22.64
CA VAL A 416 -31.71 1.25 -23.34
C VAL A 416 -32.81 1.00 -22.31
N ALA A 417 -33.98 1.60 -22.52
CA ALA A 417 -35.06 1.72 -21.52
C ALA A 417 -35.65 0.38 -21.01
N ARG A 418 -35.20 -0.77 -21.53
CA ARG A 418 -35.68 -2.13 -21.19
C ARG A 418 -34.55 -3.16 -21.11
N ALA A 419 -33.38 -2.73 -20.65
CA ALA A 419 -32.22 -3.59 -20.47
C ALA A 419 -31.69 -3.48 -19.04
N LEU A 420 -31.16 -4.60 -18.55
CA LEU A 420 -30.28 -4.65 -17.39
C LEU A 420 -28.88 -4.23 -17.84
N HIS A 421 -28.37 -3.18 -17.24
CA HIS A 421 -27.05 -2.64 -17.49
C HIS A 421 -26.09 -3.15 -16.42
N PHE A 422 -24.94 -3.65 -16.86
CA PHE A 422 -23.80 -4.03 -16.03
C PHE A 422 -22.56 -3.45 -16.69
N GLY A 423 -22.02 -2.37 -16.12
CA GLY A 423 -20.90 -1.66 -16.73
C GLY A 423 -21.26 -1.08 -18.10
N GLN A 424 -20.60 -1.55 -19.16
CA GLN A 424 -20.88 -1.17 -20.56
C GLN A 424 -21.83 -2.15 -21.25
N MET A 425 -22.20 -3.28 -20.62
CA MET A 425 -23.08 -4.27 -21.21
C MET A 425 -24.55 -3.96 -20.91
N ALA A 426 -25.39 -4.18 -21.92
CA ALA A 426 -26.84 -4.17 -21.80
C ALA A 426 -27.39 -5.56 -22.12
N PHE A 427 -28.13 -6.14 -21.17
CA PHE A 427 -28.82 -7.41 -21.27
C PHE A 427 -30.31 -7.17 -21.42
N THR A 428 -30.90 -7.70 -22.47
CA THR A 428 -32.33 -7.57 -22.79
C THR A 428 -33.14 -8.72 -22.20
N LYS A 429 -34.47 -8.67 -22.35
CA LYS A 429 -35.36 -9.78 -21.91
C LYS A 429 -34.91 -11.15 -22.42
N SER A 430 -34.43 -11.26 -23.65
CA SER A 430 -34.00 -12.55 -24.23
C SER A 430 -32.70 -13.08 -23.63
N ASP A 431 -31.91 -12.21 -22.99
CA ASP A 431 -30.65 -12.60 -22.34
C ASP A 431 -30.88 -13.18 -20.94
N ILE A 432 -32.04 -12.92 -20.31
CA ILE A 432 -32.37 -13.43 -18.98
C ILE A 432 -32.95 -14.84 -19.08
N ALA A 433 -32.26 -15.81 -18.48
CA ALA A 433 -32.76 -17.18 -18.37
C ALA A 433 -33.73 -17.32 -17.19
N GLN A 434 -33.35 -16.83 -16.02
CA GLN A 434 -34.14 -16.94 -14.81
C GLN A 434 -33.79 -15.85 -13.79
N LEU A 435 -34.79 -15.39 -13.04
CA LEU A 435 -34.68 -14.53 -11.87
C LEU A 435 -35.24 -15.27 -10.65
N SER A 436 -34.45 -15.41 -9.59
CA SER A 436 -34.85 -16.17 -8.40
C SER A 436 -34.32 -15.57 -7.12
N LEU A 437 -35.08 -15.72 -6.03
CA LEU A 437 -34.53 -15.56 -4.69
C LEU A 437 -33.82 -16.84 -4.29
N ILE A 438 -32.59 -16.72 -3.83
CA ILE A 438 -31.79 -17.81 -3.30
C ILE A 438 -31.39 -17.48 -1.86
N LEU A 439 -30.94 -18.50 -1.13
CA LEU A 439 -30.23 -18.32 0.14
C LEU A 439 -28.75 -18.61 -0.13
N ASP A 440 -27.86 -17.77 0.40
CA ASP A 440 -26.44 -18.04 0.35
C ASP A 440 -26.01 -19.10 1.39
N ARG A 441 -24.70 -19.32 1.51
CA ARG A 441 -24.15 -20.33 2.44
C ARG A 441 -24.42 -20.03 3.91
N ASP A 442 -24.72 -18.78 4.24
CA ASP A 442 -25.00 -18.30 5.59
C ASP A 442 -26.51 -18.14 5.85
N ASN A 443 -27.36 -18.65 4.94
CA ASN A 443 -28.82 -18.50 4.93
C ASN A 443 -29.31 -17.04 4.81
N ILE A 444 -28.51 -16.16 4.19
CA ILE A 444 -28.91 -14.80 3.88
C ILE A 444 -29.60 -14.79 2.52
N ALA A 445 -30.74 -14.11 2.44
CA ALA A 445 -31.49 -13.99 1.18
C ALA A 445 -30.71 -13.15 0.16
N ALA A 446 -30.71 -13.59 -1.10
CA ALA A 446 -30.08 -12.90 -2.21
C ALA A 446 -30.95 -13.01 -3.47
N LEU A 447 -30.81 -12.01 -4.36
CA LEU A 447 -31.46 -12.03 -5.67
C LEU A 447 -30.46 -12.51 -6.71
N GLU A 448 -30.77 -13.62 -7.39
CA GLU A 448 -29.94 -14.19 -8.45
C GLU A 448 -30.58 -13.95 -9.83
N ILE A 449 -29.77 -13.43 -10.76
CA ILE A 449 -30.11 -13.24 -12.17
C ILE A 449 -29.24 -14.21 -12.99
N ALA A 450 -29.86 -15.28 -13.51
CA ALA A 450 -29.21 -16.22 -14.41
C ALA A 450 -29.37 -15.78 -15.86
N LEU A 451 -28.26 -15.72 -16.60
CA LEU A 451 -28.22 -15.34 -18.01
C LEU A 451 -28.23 -16.56 -18.94
N GLN A 452 -28.70 -16.37 -20.17
CA GLN A 452 -28.55 -17.34 -21.24
C GLN A 452 -27.06 -17.55 -21.59
N PRO A 453 -26.65 -18.72 -22.12
CA PRO A 453 -25.23 -19.04 -22.33
C PRO A 453 -24.42 -18.01 -23.12
N ASP A 454 -25.00 -17.41 -24.17
CA ASP A 454 -24.30 -16.40 -24.96
C ASP A 454 -24.19 -15.05 -24.22
N ALA A 455 -25.19 -14.72 -23.40
CA ALA A 455 -25.16 -13.56 -22.51
C ALA A 455 -24.18 -13.77 -21.34
N ALA A 456 -24.09 -14.99 -20.81
CA ALA A 456 -23.14 -15.36 -19.77
C ALA A 456 -21.69 -15.16 -20.23
N LYS A 457 -21.33 -15.56 -21.45
CA LYS A 457 -19.98 -15.30 -22.01
C LYS A 457 -19.68 -13.81 -22.13
N ARG A 458 -20.67 -13.01 -22.55
CA ARG A 458 -20.51 -11.54 -22.61
C ARG A 458 -20.34 -10.94 -21.21
N LEU A 459 -21.07 -11.45 -20.23
CA LEU A 459 -20.93 -11.05 -18.84
C LEU A 459 -19.55 -11.45 -18.28
N GLU A 460 -19.07 -12.65 -18.55
CA GLU A 460 -17.74 -13.11 -18.12
C GLU A 460 -16.64 -12.19 -18.65
N VAL A 461 -16.70 -11.82 -19.94
CA VAL A 461 -15.76 -10.87 -20.54
C VAL A 461 -15.85 -9.50 -19.86
N GLU A 462 -17.06 -8.99 -19.62
CA GLU A 462 -17.25 -7.68 -19.01
C GLU A 462 -16.88 -7.65 -17.52
N THR A 463 -17.18 -8.71 -16.77
CA THR A 463 -16.80 -8.88 -15.36
C THR A 463 -15.29 -9.06 -15.23
N THR A 464 -14.65 -9.78 -16.15
CA THR A 464 -13.19 -9.83 -16.23
C THR A 464 -12.60 -8.44 -16.49
N ARG A 465 -13.22 -7.64 -17.37
CA ARG A 465 -12.79 -6.27 -17.68
C ARG A 465 -12.98 -5.31 -16.51
N LEU A 466 -14.06 -5.49 -15.74
CA LEU A 466 -14.45 -4.61 -14.63
C LEU A 466 -14.00 -5.12 -13.27
N LEU A 467 -13.15 -6.14 -13.24
CA LEU A 467 -12.72 -6.76 -12.01
C LEU A 467 -12.10 -5.73 -11.06
N ASN A 468 -12.58 -5.75 -9.82
CA ASN A 468 -12.25 -4.90 -8.69
C ASN A 468 -12.57 -3.41 -8.88
N THR A 469 -13.53 -3.10 -9.75
CA THR A 469 -14.17 -1.79 -9.85
C THR A 469 -15.56 -1.84 -9.22
N SER A 470 -16.07 -0.69 -8.76
CA SER A 470 -17.49 -0.55 -8.45
C SER A 470 -18.27 -0.52 -9.76
N VAL A 471 -19.17 -1.49 -9.94
CA VAL A 471 -19.97 -1.60 -11.16
C VAL A 471 -21.40 -1.23 -10.85
N ASN A 472 -21.93 -0.22 -11.54
CA ASN A 472 -23.36 0.08 -11.47
C ASN A 472 -24.15 -1.02 -12.17
N ILE A 473 -25.08 -1.62 -11.43
CA ILE A 473 -26.09 -2.54 -11.92
C ILE A 473 -27.40 -1.77 -11.94
N ALA A 474 -27.98 -1.59 -13.11
CA ALA A 474 -29.17 -0.77 -13.29
C ALA A 474 -30.16 -1.44 -14.25
N VAL A 475 -31.45 -1.12 -14.16
CA VAL A 475 -32.43 -1.48 -15.19
C VAL A 475 -33.06 -0.21 -15.74
N GLY A 476 -32.93 0.00 -17.06
CA GLY A 476 -33.30 1.28 -17.67
C GLY A 476 -32.53 2.45 -17.02
N SER A 477 -33.24 3.38 -16.38
CA SER A 477 -32.66 4.51 -15.64
C SER A 477 -32.53 4.26 -14.13
N THR A 478 -33.02 3.14 -13.62
CA THR A 478 -33.07 2.85 -12.18
C THR A 478 -31.81 2.10 -11.75
N LEU A 479 -31.01 2.69 -10.87
CA LEU A 479 -29.86 2.02 -10.25
C LEU A 479 -30.35 1.00 -9.22
N LEU A 480 -29.90 -0.25 -9.33
CA LEU A 480 -30.24 -1.32 -8.39
C LEU A 480 -29.15 -1.52 -7.33
N ALA A 481 -27.88 -1.53 -7.74
CA ALA A 481 -26.75 -1.69 -6.85
C ALA A 481 -25.44 -1.17 -7.48
N SER A 482 -24.42 -0.94 -6.66
CA SER A 482 -23.06 -0.56 -7.10
C SER A 482 -21.99 -1.41 -6.42
N PRO A 483 -22.03 -2.76 -6.55
CA PRO A 483 -21.08 -3.63 -5.86
C PRO A 483 -19.66 -3.45 -6.40
N GLN A 484 -18.67 -3.71 -5.54
CA GLN A 484 -17.30 -3.94 -5.98
C GLN A 484 -17.18 -5.37 -6.50
N LEU A 485 -16.80 -5.53 -7.77
CA LEU A 485 -16.68 -6.83 -8.38
C LEU A 485 -15.37 -7.51 -7.95
N ILE A 486 -15.39 -8.53 -7.11
CA ILE A 486 -14.15 -9.14 -6.61
C ILE A 486 -13.65 -10.34 -7.43
N ASP A 487 -14.57 -11.05 -8.09
CA ASP A 487 -14.29 -12.22 -8.93
C ASP A 487 -15.03 -12.14 -10.28
N PRO A 488 -14.46 -12.70 -11.38
CA PRO A 488 -15.18 -12.81 -12.65
C PRO A 488 -16.39 -13.73 -12.53
N VAL A 489 -17.49 -13.37 -13.19
CA VAL A 489 -18.72 -14.18 -13.18
C VAL A 489 -18.69 -15.12 -14.39
N ALA A 490 -18.10 -16.30 -14.19
CA ALA A 490 -17.93 -17.30 -15.25
C ALA A 490 -19.14 -18.23 -15.44
N ASP A 491 -20.02 -18.34 -14.45
CA ASP A 491 -21.19 -19.23 -14.48
C ASP A 491 -22.46 -18.55 -15.06
N GLY A 492 -22.37 -17.28 -15.42
CA GLY A 492 -23.48 -16.49 -15.94
C GLY A 492 -24.54 -16.13 -14.91
N ARG A 493 -24.23 -16.20 -13.61
CA ARG A 493 -25.16 -15.88 -12.52
C ARG A 493 -24.71 -14.63 -11.77
N LEU A 494 -25.51 -13.58 -11.85
CA LEU A 494 -25.31 -12.37 -11.05
C LEU A 494 -26.12 -12.47 -9.77
N GLY A 495 -25.44 -12.65 -8.63
CA GLY A 495 -26.07 -12.56 -7.32
C GLY A 495 -25.91 -11.17 -6.72
N LEU A 496 -27.02 -10.58 -6.26
CA LEU A 496 -27.04 -9.37 -5.45
C LEU A 496 -27.16 -9.78 -3.98
N PHE A 497 -26.03 -9.72 -3.27
CA PHE A 497 -25.88 -10.14 -1.88
C PHE A 497 -25.70 -8.92 -0.96
N GLY A 498 -26.12 -9.03 0.31
CA GLY A 498 -25.93 -8.00 1.33
C GLY A 498 -26.90 -8.13 2.50
N LEU A 499 -26.77 -7.24 3.50
CA LEU A 499 -27.72 -7.11 4.62
C LEU A 499 -29.03 -6.42 4.15
N MET A 500 -29.71 -7.00 3.16
CA MET A 500 -30.97 -6.52 2.62
C MET A 500 -32.13 -7.34 3.19
N HIS A 501 -33.25 -6.70 3.51
CA HIS A 501 -34.44 -7.45 3.91
C HIS A 501 -35.08 -8.11 2.70
N LEU A 502 -35.77 -9.24 2.92
CA LEU A 502 -36.47 -9.98 1.87
C LEU A 502 -37.40 -9.09 1.01
N ARG A 503 -38.05 -8.10 1.62
CA ARG A 503 -38.92 -7.14 0.90
C ARG A 503 -38.14 -6.26 -0.08
N ASP A 504 -36.91 -5.87 0.26
CA ASP A 504 -36.09 -5.02 -0.61
C ASP A 504 -35.67 -5.81 -1.86
N LEU A 505 -35.28 -7.07 -1.68
CA LEU A 505 -34.97 -7.98 -2.78
C LEU A 505 -36.18 -8.26 -3.67
N GLN A 506 -37.38 -8.42 -3.07
CA GLN A 506 -38.63 -8.55 -3.83
C GLN A 506 -38.98 -7.28 -4.61
N ALA A 507 -38.75 -6.09 -4.04
CA ALA A 507 -38.93 -4.82 -4.72
C ALA A 507 -37.96 -4.68 -5.91
N MET A 508 -36.67 -4.97 -5.71
CA MET A 508 -35.67 -4.98 -6.79
C MET A 508 -36.04 -5.97 -7.90
N ALA A 509 -36.48 -7.17 -7.55
CA ALA A 509 -36.96 -8.14 -8.52
C ALA A 509 -38.19 -7.63 -9.29
N GLY A 510 -39.11 -6.93 -8.61
CA GLY A 510 -40.26 -6.28 -9.22
C GLY A 510 -39.87 -5.23 -10.25
N GLU A 511 -38.89 -4.38 -9.94
CA GLU A 511 -38.32 -3.40 -10.87
C GLU A 511 -37.76 -4.08 -12.13
N ILE A 512 -36.96 -5.14 -11.98
CA ILE A 512 -36.41 -5.91 -13.10
C ILE A 512 -37.54 -6.52 -13.94
N ILE A 513 -38.49 -7.23 -13.30
CA ILE A 513 -39.60 -7.92 -13.98
C ILE A 513 -40.44 -6.93 -14.77
N CYS A 514 -40.80 -5.80 -14.17
CA CYS A 514 -41.68 -4.81 -14.79
C CYS A 514 -40.96 -4.04 -15.90
N ALA A 515 -39.75 -3.55 -15.68
CA ALA A 515 -39.04 -2.76 -16.67
C ALA A 515 -38.59 -3.59 -17.89
N MET A 516 -38.25 -4.87 -17.69
CA MET A 516 -37.85 -5.76 -18.78
C MET A 516 -39.00 -6.59 -19.36
N HIS A 517 -40.21 -6.51 -18.77
CA HIS A 517 -41.37 -7.34 -19.10
C HIS A 517 -41.08 -8.85 -19.09
N LEU A 518 -40.43 -9.36 -18.04
CA LEU A 518 -40.10 -10.78 -17.94
C LEU A 518 -41.36 -11.65 -17.92
N SER A 519 -41.31 -12.82 -18.55
CA SER A 519 -42.43 -13.77 -18.55
C SER A 519 -42.44 -14.64 -17.30
N ARG A 520 -43.59 -15.24 -16.97
CA ARG A 520 -43.73 -16.16 -15.81
C ARG A 520 -42.81 -17.39 -15.86
N ARG A 521 -42.16 -17.67 -17.00
CA ARG A 521 -41.16 -18.74 -17.13
C ARG A 521 -39.75 -18.30 -16.76
N GLN A 522 -39.51 -16.99 -16.70
CA GLN A 522 -38.20 -16.39 -16.44
C GLN A 522 -38.05 -15.92 -14.99
N PHE A 523 -39.04 -16.15 -14.13
CA PHE A 523 -38.94 -15.87 -12.69
C PHE A 523 -39.82 -16.83 -11.89
N ASP A 524 -39.52 -17.02 -10.61
CA ASP A 524 -40.36 -17.82 -9.71
C ASP A 524 -41.49 -16.96 -9.11
N PRO A 525 -42.75 -17.13 -9.55
CA PRO A 525 -43.85 -16.30 -9.06
C PRO A 525 -44.18 -16.56 -7.59
N THR A 526 -43.83 -17.71 -7.02
CA THR A 526 -44.22 -18.03 -5.63
C THR A 526 -43.39 -17.22 -4.63
N ASN A 527 -42.11 -17.01 -4.95
CA ASN A 527 -41.16 -16.31 -4.08
C ASN A 527 -41.00 -14.82 -4.44
N LEU A 528 -41.25 -14.45 -5.70
CA LEU A 528 -41.05 -13.09 -6.22
C LEU A 528 -42.34 -12.32 -6.53
N ALA A 529 -43.52 -12.93 -6.56
CA ALA A 529 -44.76 -12.24 -6.99
C ALA A 529 -45.58 -11.60 -5.85
N GLY A 530 -44.95 -11.29 -4.71
CA GLY A 530 -45.59 -10.49 -3.67
C GLY A 530 -45.94 -9.09 -4.22
N SER A 531 -47.18 -8.93 -4.71
CA SER A 531 -47.72 -7.68 -5.29
C SER A 531 -46.81 -7.01 -6.32
N LEU A 532 -46.51 -7.70 -7.43
CA LEU A 532 -45.86 -7.04 -8.57
C LEU A 532 -46.74 -5.87 -9.06
N PRO A 533 -46.19 -4.66 -9.23
CA PRO A 533 -46.95 -3.48 -9.65
C PRO A 533 -47.39 -3.52 -11.12
N CYS A 534 -47.07 -4.61 -11.84
CA CYS A 534 -47.34 -4.79 -13.26
C CYS A 534 -47.83 -6.22 -13.56
N GLU A 535 -48.58 -6.40 -14.64
CA GLU A 535 -48.92 -7.73 -15.14
C GLU A 535 -47.75 -8.35 -15.93
N PRO A 536 -47.19 -9.49 -15.50
CA PRO A 536 -46.15 -10.19 -16.26
C PRO A 536 -46.75 -10.80 -17.55
N LYS A 537 -46.07 -10.62 -18.69
CA LYS A 537 -46.52 -11.07 -20.02
C LYS A 537 -46.04 -12.45 -20.43
#